data_AF-A0A3D2FRE1-F1
#
_entry.id   AF-A0A3D2FRE1-F1
#
_cell.length_a   1.000
_cell.length_b   1.000
_cell.length_c   1.000
_cell.angle_alpha   90.00
_cell.angle_beta   90.00
_cell.angle_gamma   90.00
#
_symmetry.space_group_name_H-M   'P 1'
#
loop_
_entity.id
_entity.type
_entity.pdbx_description
1 polymer ?
#
loop_
_entity_poly.entity_id
_entity_poly.type
_entity_poly.pdbx_seq_one_letter_code
_entity_poly.pdbx_strand_id
1 'polypeptide(L)'
;AKAADYSTWHDCCGFGFRHILVSRDFSRSFATIRKIERMKEEADPDVTITHDTGCVTTLDKSQFAAQAHGRNVGIPVLSDAQFAALAMGAHPYNVCQLHWHGVDNKPLLEKMGIDHKKAWEEFETIAERIESGELDFMTWEDADVK
;
A
#
# COMPACT_ATOMS: atom_id res chain seq x y z
N ALA A 1 -5.58 0.33 16.64
CA ALA A 1 -5.38 -0.86 15.79
C ALA A 1 -5.17 -2.09 16.67
N LYS A 2 -5.51 -3.30 16.19
CA LYS A 2 -5.25 -4.58 16.89
C LYS A 2 -4.40 -5.46 15.97
N ALA A 3 -3.30 -6.01 16.47
CA ALA A 3 -2.51 -6.98 15.73
C ALA A 3 -3.20 -8.34 15.73
N ALA A 4 -3.13 -9.05 14.60
CA ALA A 4 -3.65 -10.39 14.43
C ALA A 4 -2.52 -11.33 14.02
N ASP A 5 -2.56 -12.55 14.55
CA ASP A 5 -1.61 -13.60 14.20
C ASP A 5 -2.13 -14.44 13.04
N TYR A 6 -1.22 -14.98 12.24
CA TYR A 6 -1.50 -15.96 11.19
C TYR A 6 -0.34 -16.95 11.09
N SER A 7 -0.61 -18.17 10.64
CA SER A 7 0.26 -19.34 10.75
C SER A 7 1.64 -19.18 10.10
N THR A 8 1.75 -18.30 9.10
CA THR A 8 2.97 -18.08 8.31
C THR A 8 3.61 -16.72 8.56
N TRP A 9 3.32 -16.08 9.70
CA TRP A 9 3.80 -14.73 10.01
C TRP A 9 5.32 -14.56 9.96
N HIS A 10 6.06 -15.61 10.33
CA HIS A 10 7.53 -15.63 10.35
C HIS A 10 8.16 -15.95 8.99
N ASP A 11 7.39 -16.41 8.00
CA ASP A 11 7.92 -16.74 6.67
C ASP A 11 8.46 -15.48 5.95
N CYS A 12 9.38 -15.65 5.00
CA CYS A 12 9.83 -14.57 4.13
C CYS A 12 8.71 -14.09 3.19
N CYS A 13 8.68 -12.80 2.84
CA CYS A 13 7.73 -12.24 1.87
C CYS A 13 8.02 -12.63 0.40
N GLY A 14 9.22 -13.17 0.13
CA GLY A 14 9.66 -13.55 -1.21
C GLY A 14 10.52 -12.51 -1.94
N PHE A 15 10.80 -11.33 -1.35
CA PHE A 15 11.56 -10.26 -2.02
C PHE A 15 13.06 -10.56 -2.23
N GLY A 16 13.65 -11.53 -1.51
CA GLY A 16 15.10 -11.71 -1.41
C GLY A 16 15.87 -11.35 -2.69
N PHE A 17 16.79 -10.38 -2.61
CA PHE A 17 17.34 -9.58 -3.73
C PHE A 17 17.58 -10.31 -5.06
N ARG A 18 18.17 -11.51 -5.03
CA ARG A 18 18.37 -12.30 -6.26
C ARG A 18 17.07 -12.91 -6.79
N HIS A 19 16.26 -13.49 -5.91
CA HIS A 19 15.05 -14.22 -6.26
C HIS A 19 14.00 -13.33 -6.92
N ILE A 20 13.83 -12.08 -6.48
CA ILE A 20 12.86 -11.18 -7.10
C ILE A 20 13.19 -10.89 -8.57
N LEU A 21 14.48 -10.88 -8.94
CA LEU A 21 14.93 -10.62 -10.30
C LEU A 21 14.92 -11.89 -11.18
N VAL A 22 15.40 -13.03 -10.65
CA VAL A 22 15.63 -14.24 -11.47
C VAL A 22 14.60 -15.36 -11.26
N SER A 23 13.73 -15.22 -10.27
CA SER A 23 12.75 -16.24 -9.86
C SER A 23 11.41 -15.61 -9.47
N ARG A 24 10.88 -14.76 -10.35
CA ARG A 24 9.66 -13.96 -10.09
C ARG A 24 8.46 -14.80 -9.67
N ASP A 25 8.25 -15.98 -10.26
CA ASP A 25 7.11 -16.85 -9.92
C ASP A 25 7.25 -17.43 -8.50
N PHE A 26 8.48 -17.74 -8.09
CA PHE A 26 8.76 -18.14 -6.71
C PHE A 26 8.47 -16.97 -5.74
N SER A 27 9.00 -15.77 -6.02
CA SER A 27 8.75 -14.60 -5.18
C SER A 27 7.27 -14.27 -5.06
N ARG A 28 6.53 -14.31 -6.17
CA ARG A 28 5.09 -14.02 -6.20
C ARG A 28 4.27 -15.08 -5.49
N SER A 29 4.61 -16.36 -5.60
CA SER A 29 3.89 -17.43 -4.90
C SER A 29 4.06 -17.31 -3.39
N PHE A 30 5.25 -16.95 -2.90
CA PHE A 30 5.45 -16.65 -1.47
C PHE A 30 4.66 -15.43 -1.02
N ALA A 31 4.72 -14.34 -1.79
CA ALA A 31 4.02 -13.11 -1.47
C ALA A 31 2.49 -13.30 -1.42
N THR A 32 1.92 -14.00 -2.39
CA THR A 32 0.46 -14.08 -2.54
C THR A 32 -0.14 -15.30 -1.84
N ILE A 33 0.37 -16.50 -2.14
CA ILE A 33 -0.21 -17.76 -1.64
C ILE A 33 0.20 -18.02 -0.19
N ARG A 34 1.49 -17.82 0.12
CA ARG A 34 2.03 -18.16 1.44
C ARG A 34 1.80 -17.06 2.48
N LYS A 35 1.62 -15.80 2.05
CA LYS A 35 1.39 -14.64 2.92
C LYS A 35 -0.02 -14.08 2.78
N ILE A 36 -0.34 -13.35 1.71
CA ILE A 36 -1.60 -12.59 1.60
C ILE A 36 -2.85 -13.49 1.76
N GLU A 37 -2.92 -14.63 1.07
CA GLU A 37 -4.06 -15.55 1.21
C GLU A 37 -4.18 -16.11 2.63
N ARG A 38 -3.06 -16.48 3.26
CA ARG A 38 -3.06 -16.96 4.66
C ARG A 38 -3.53 -15.88 5.63
N MET A 39 -3.07 -14.64 5.44
CA MET A 39 -3.55 -13.49 6.22
C MET A 39 -5.07 -13.34 6.07
N LYS A 40 -5.58 -13.41 4.84
CA LYS A 40 -7.02 -13.25 4.56
C LYS A 40 -7.85 -14.39 5.14
N GLU A 41 -7.38 -15.63 5.02
CA GLU A 41 -8.08 -16.83 5.50
C GLU A 41 -8.10 -16.92 7.03
N GLU A 42 -7.03 -16.51 7.71
CA GLU A 42 -6.85 -16.77 9.15
C GLU A 42 -7.12 -15.55 10.03
N ALA A 43 -6.91 -14.34 9.51
CA ALA A 43 -7.03 -13.09 10.27
C ALA A 43 -7.94 -12.03 9.61
N ASP A 44 -8.17 -12.13 8.30
CA ASP A 44 -8.94 -11.19 7.48
C ASP A 44 -8.66 -9.69 7.81
N PRO A 45 -7.40 -9.24 7.73
CA PRO A 45 -7.02 -7.91 8.19
C PRO A 45 -7.42 -6.81 7.18
N ASP A 46 -7.69 -5.61 7.70
CA ASP A 46 -7.93 -4.42 6.87
C ASP A 46 -6.66 -3.91 6.18
N VAL A 47 -5.49 -4.19 6.75
CA VAL A 47 -4.19 -3.74 6.26
C VAL A 47 -3.07 -4.63 6.79
N THR A 48 -2.06 -4.85 5.94
CA THR A 48 -0.77 -5.43 6.33
C THR A 48 0.25 -4.31 6.47
N ILE A 49 0.92 -4.26 7.62
CA ILE A 49 1.96 -3.25 7.89
C ILE A 49 3.33 -3.93 7.83
N THR A 50 4.27 -3.33 7.10
CA THR A 50 5.65 -3.84 7.00
C THR A 50 6.66 -2.71 7.19
N HIS A 51 7.87 -3.01 7.65
CA HIS A 51 8.91 -1.99 7.87
C HIS A 51 9.89 -1.85 6.69
N ASP A 52 10.01 -2.89 5.86
CA ASP A 52 10.96 -2.96 4.76
C ASP A 52 10.28 -2.62 3.43
N THR A 53 10.90 -1.73 2.65
CA THR A 53 10.35 -1.27 1.36
C THR A 53 10.24 -2.39 0.34
N GLY A 54 11.15 -3.37 0.40
CA GLY A 54 11.09 -4.59 -0.41
C GLY A 54 9.85 -5.44 -0.09
N CYS A 55 9.51 -5.56 1.19
CA CYS A 55 8.29 -6.23 1.65
C CYS A 55 7.02 -5.51 1.21
N VAL A 56 6.93 -4.19 1.39
CA VAL A 56 5.79 -3.39 0.89
C VAL A 56 5.60 -3.65 -0.60
N THR A 57 6.65 -3.42 -1.39
CA THR A 57 6.61 -3.54 -2.85
C THR A 57 6.20 -4.95 -3.29
N THR A 58 6.78 -5.97 -2.67
CA THR A 58 6.55 -7.37 -3.07
C THR A 58 5.15 -7.84 -2.71
N LEU A 59 4.69 -7.55 -1.50
CA LEU A 59 3.36 -7.97 -1.05
C LEU A 59 2.26 -7.15 -1.72
N ASP A 60 2.46 -5.86 -2.00
CA ASP A 60 1.50 -5.02 -2.74
C ASP A 60 1.44 -5.43 -4.22
N LYS A 61 2.56 -5.30 -4.95
CA LYS A 61 2.56 -5.45 -6.42
C LYS A 61 2.33 -6.87 -6.90
N SER A 62 2.66 -7.89 -6.10
CA SER A 62 2.41 -9.27 -6.51
C SER A 62 0.92 -9.61 -6.52
N GLN A 63 0.08 -8.89 -5.77
CA GLN A 63 -1.36 -9.17 -5.70
C GLN A 63 -2.07 -8.93 -7.02
N PHE A 64 -1.61 -7.99 -7.86
CA PHE A 64 -2.23 -7.72 -9.17
C PHE A 64 -2.35 -8.97 -10.04
N ALA A 65 -1.26 -9.73 -10.18
CA ALA A 65 -1.27 -10.96 -10.98
C ALA A 65 -2.16 -12.04 -10.34
N ALA A 66 -2.11 -12.19 -9.02
CA ALA A 66 -2.95 -13.15 -8.32
C ALA A 66 -4.45 -12.81 -8.45
N GLN A 67 -4.81 -11.53 -8.35
CA GLN A 67 -6.17 -11.04 -8.53
C GLN A 67 -6.70 -11.31 -9.94
N ALA A 68 -5.87 -11.11 -10.97
CA ALA A 68 -6.21 -11.45 -12.35
C ALA A 68 -6.50 -12.96 -12.55
N HIS A 69 -5.95 -13.81 -11.68
CA HIS A 69 -6.23 -15.25 -11.65
C HIS A 69 -7.35 -15.64 -10.67
N GLY A 70 -8.15 -14.69 -10.17
CA GLY A 70 -9.29 -14.95 -9.28
C GLY A 70 -8.89 -15.47 -7.89
N ARG A 71 -7.64 -15.23 -7.46
CA ARG A 71 -7.14 -15.66 -6.15
C ARG A 71 -7.67 -14.79 -5.02
N ASN A 72 -7.66 -15.32 -3.79
CA ASN A 72 -8.18 -14.63 -2.61
C ASN A 72 -7.19 -13.59 -2.05
N VAL A 73 -6.95 -12.53 -2.82
CA VAL A 73 -6.05 -11.42 -2.47
C VAL A 73 -6.83 -10.11 -2.30
N GLY A 74 -6.14 -8.98 -2.22
CA GLY A 74 -6.73 -7.64 -2.09
C GLY A 74 -6.57 -7.03 -0.71
N ILE A 75 -5.51 -7.36 0.02
CA ILE A 75 -5.19 -6.73 1.32
C ILE A 75 -4.27 -5.53 1.05
N PRO A 76 -4.66 -4.30 1.45
CA PRO A 76 -3.77 -3.14 1.50
C PRO A 76 -2.45 -3.43 2.20
N VAL A 77 -1.31 -3.02 1.63
CA VAL A 77 0.01 -3.21 2.25
C VAL A 77 0.70 -1.86 2.38
N LEU A 78 0.91 -1.40 3.61
CA LEU A 78 1.56 -0.12 3.89
C LEU A 78 2.89 -0.30 4.60
N SER A 79 3.78 0.68 4.44
CA SER A 79 4.88 0.80 5.39
C SER A 79 4.35 1.25 6.76
N ASP A 80 5.06 0.89 7.83
CA ASP A 80 4.82 1.43 9.17
C ASP A 80 4.86 2.96 9.19
N ALA A 81 5.78 3.57 8.46
CA ALA A 81 5.88 5.02 8.29
C ALA A 81 4.64 5.62 7.61
N GLN A 82 4.13 5.01 6.52
CA GLN A 82 2.90 5.44 5.85
C GLN A 82 1.71 5.34 6.79
N PHE A 83 1.55 4.21 7.48
CA PHE A 83 0.45 4.00 8.40
C PHE A 83 0.48 5.00 9.58
N ALA A 84 1.66 5.26 10.15
CA ALA A 84 1.84 6.24 11.20
C ALA A 84 1.52 7.66 10.71
N ALA A 85 1.99 8.04 9.51
CA ALA A 85 1.70 9.35 8.93
C ALA A 85 0.19 9.56 8.73
N LEU A 86 -0.52 8.59 8.14
CA LEU A 86 -1.98 8.64 8.01
C LEU A 86 -2.68 8.78 9.36
N ALA A 87 -2.24 8.01 10.37
CA ALA A 87 -2.80 8.09 11.72
C ALA A 87 -2.56 9.45 12.40
N MET A 88 -1.52 10.19 12.00
CA MET A 88 -1.24 11.55 12.44
C MET A 88 -1.93 12.64 11.60
N GLY A 89 -2.74 12.25 10.61
CA GLY A 89 -3.48 13.18 9.76
C GLY A 89 -2.73 13.64 8.52
N ALA A 90 -1.66 12.95 8.11
CA ALA A 90 -1.00 13.25 6.84
C ALA A 90 -1.92 12.97 5.65
N HIS A 91 -1.79 13.80 4.60
CA HIS A 91 -2.60 13.68 3.40
C HIS A 91 -2.31 12.36 2.65
N PRO A 92 -3.33 11.56 2.27
CA PRO A 92 -3.13 10.20 1.74
C PRO A 92 -2.43 10.15 0.38
N TYR A 93 -2.57 11.20 -0.44
CA TYR A 93 -1.99 11.23 -1.80
C TYR A 93 -0.76 12.13 -1.91
N ASN A 94 -0.84 13.39 -1.45
CA ASN A 94 0.31 14.30 -1.41
C ASN A 94 1.48 13.75 -0.57
N VAL A 95 1.22 13.24 0.65
CA VAL A 95 2.29 12.80 1.56
C VAL A 95 2.50 11.29 1.50
N CYS A 96 1.45 10.49 1.72
CA CYS A 96 1.59 9.03 1.79
C CYS A 96 1.64 8.34 0.42
N GLN A 97 1.28 9.07 -0.65
CA GLN A 97 1.30 8.64 -2.04
C GLN A 97 0.63 7.27 -2.29
N LEU A 98 -0.52 7.04 -1.65
CA LEU A 98 -1.22 5.75 -1.69
C LEU A 98 -1.73 5.35 -3.09
N HIS A 99 -1.81 6.30 -4.03
CA HIS A 99 -2.21 6.03 -5.41
C HIS A 99 -1.16 5.25 -6.21
N TRP A 100 0.09 5.19 -5.73
CA TRP A 100 1.11 4.33 -6.32
C TRP A 100 1.02 2.88 -5.89
N HIS A 101 0.17 2.52 -4.92
CA HIS A 101 -0.02 1.12 -4.52
C HIS A 101 -0.83 0.36 -5.56
N GLY A 102 -0.64 -0.96 -5.61
CA GLY A 102 -1.29 -1.87 -6.56
C GLY A 102 -2.63 -2.41 -6.09
N VAL A 103 -2.91 -2.31 -4.79
CA VAL A 103 -4.18 -2.71 -4.17
C VAL A 103 -5.03 -1.49 -3.83
N ASP A 104 -6.36 -1.66 -3.87
CA ASP A 104 -7.30 -0.60 -3.50
C ASP A 104 -7.23 -0.28 -2.00
N ASN A 105 -6.72 0.90 -1.66
CA ASN A 105 -6.60 1.39 -0.29
C ASN A 105 -7.83 2.20 0.17
N LYS A 106 -8.80 2.47 -0.71
CA LYS A 106 -9.95 3.32 -0.39
C LYS A 106 -10.79 2.78 0.78
N PRO A 107 -11.09 1.47 0.88
CA PRO A 107 -11.83 0.94 2.03
C PRO A 107 -11.10 1.15 3.36
N LEU A 108 -9.77 1.06 3.36
CA LEU A 108 -8.95 1.33 4.55
C LEU A 108 -9.05 2.81 4.94
N LEU A 109 -8.93 3.73 3.98
CA LEU A 109 -9.05 5.17 4.21
C LEU A 109 -10.42 5.53 4.80
N GLU A 110 -11.50 4.99 4.23
CA GLU A 110 -12.86 5.17 4.75
C GLU A 110 -12.99 4.66 6.19
N LYS A 111 -12.42 3.49 6.50
CA LYS A 111 -12.40 2.93 7.86
C LYS A 111 -11.59 3.76 8.85
N MET A 112 -10.56 4.46 8.37
CA MET A 112 -9.79 5.42 9.16
C MET A 112 -10.49 6.78 9.31
N GLY A 113 -11.64 6.99 8.67
CA GLY A 113 -12.38 8.26 8.69
C GLY A 113 -11.81 9.33 7.75
N ILE A 114 -11.02 8.93 6.75
CA ILE A 114 -10.40 9.82 5.78
C ILE A 114 -11.30 9.91 4.53
N ASP A 115 -11.70 11.13 4.17
CA ASP A 115 -12.41 11.40 2.91
C ASP A 115 -11.44 11.37 1.73
N HIS A 116 -11.26 10.16 1.18
CA HIS A 116 -10.34 9.94 0.07
C HIS A 116 -10.79 10.59 -1.24
N LYS A 117 -12.08 10.94 -1.39
CA LYS A 117 -12.56 11.62 -2.61
C LYS A 117 -12.15 13.08 -2.57
N LYS A 118 -12.42 13.76 -1.45
CA LYS A 118 -11.95 15.14 -1.23
C LYS A 118 -10.43 15.25 -1.35
N ALA A 119 -9.70 14.34 -0.70
CA ALA A 119 -8.24 14.31 -0.78
C ALA A 119 -7.72 14.06 -2.21
N TRP A 120 -8.47 13.34 -3.06
CA TRP A 120 -8.11 13.14 -4.46
C TRP A 120 -8.25 14.42 -5.27
N GLU A 121 -9.35 15.15 -5.10
CA GLU A 121 -9.58 16.45 -5.74
C GLU A 121 -8.49 17.48 -5.34
N GLU A 122 -8.09 17.49 -4.07
CA GLU A 122 -6.97 18.31 -3.56
C GLU A 122 -5.63 17.95 -4.21
N PHE A 123 -5.36 16.65 -4.38
CA PHE A 123 -4.16 16.18 -5.09
C PHE A 123 -4.17 16.55 -6.57
N GLU A 124 -5.31 16.40 -7.26
CA GLU A 124 -5.45 16.77 -8.68
C GLU A 124 -5.20 18.27 -8.89
N THR A 125 -5.69 19.12 -7.99
CA THR A 125 -5.43 20.57 -8.04
C THR A 125 -3.92 20.88 -8.01
N ILE A 126 -3.15 20.20 -7.16
CA ILE A 126 -1.69 20.38 -7.10
C ILE A 126 -1.03 19.84 -8.37
N ALA A 127 -1.47 18.68 -8.86
CA ALA A 127 -0.94 18.09 -10.09
C ALA A 127 -1.16 18.99 -11.30
N GLU A 128 -2.32 19.62 -11.43
CA GLU A 128 -2.63 20.59 -12.50
C GLU A 128 -1.76 21.86 -12.43
N ARG A 129 -1.46 22.35 -11.22
CA ARG A 129 -0.53 23.48 -11.02
C ARG A 129 0.90 23.13 -11.45
N ILE A 130 1.32 21.89 -11.23
CA ILE A 130 2.62 21.40 -11.71
C ILE A 130 2.60 21.25 -13.24
N GLU A 131 1.56 20.63 -13.80
CA GLU A 131 1.45 20.41 -15.24
C GLU A 131 1.40 21.73 -16.04
N SER A 132 0.71 22.74 -15.51
CA SER A 132 0.63 24.08 -16.12
C SER A 132 1.93 24.89 -16.01
N GLY A 133 2.90 24.42 -15.22
CA GLY A 133 4.15 25.14 -14.95
C GLY A 133 4.01 26.29 -13.96
N GLU A 134 2.90 26.39 -13.21
CA GLU A 134 2.79 27.29 -12.06
C GLU A 134 3.75 26.87 -10.94
N LEU A 135 3.90 25.55 -10.75
CA LEU A 135 4.83 24.94 -9.80
C LEU A 135 5.83 24.03 -10.52
N ASP A 136 7.12 24.11 -10.15
CA ASP A 136 8.13 23.16 -10.65
C ASP A 136 7.99 21.79 -9.96
N PHE A 137 7.62 21.78 -8.68
CA PHE A 137 7.40 20.61 -7.84
C PHE A 137 6.56 20.99 -6.61
N MET A 138 5.95 20.00 -5.96
CA MET A 138 5.17 20.20 -4.74
C MET A 138 6.09 20.49 -3.54
N THR A 139 5.75 21.53 -2.77
CA THR A 139 6.45 21.89 -1.52
C THR A 139 5.77 21.29 -0.29
N TRP A 140 6.37 21.47 0.90
CA TRP A 140 5.73 21.06 2.15
C TRP A 140 4.52 21.94 2.48
N GLU A 141 4.56 23.23 2.11
CA GLU A 141 3.45 24.14 2.26
C GLU A 141 2.24 23.71 1.42
N ASP A 142 2.47 23.22 0.20
CA ASP A 142 1.40 22.68 -0.65
C ASP A 142 0.80 21.38 -0.07
N ALA A 143 1.61 20.57 0.62
CA ALA A 143 1.18 19.28 1.16
C ALA A 143 0.41 19.38 2.49
N ASP A 144 0.48 20.52 3.19
CA ASP A 144 -0.10 20.75 4.52
C ASP A 144 -1.36 21.66 4.48
N VAL A 145 -1.86 21.97 3.28
CA VAL A 145 -3.10 22.74 3.09
C VAL A 145 -4.28 21.91 3.60
N LYS A 146 -4.89 22.35 4.71
CA LYS A 146 -6.07 21.75 5.33
C LYS A 146 -7.38 22.33 4.80
#